data_AF-A0A067NZT1-F1
#
_entry.id   AF-A0A067NZT1-F1
#
_cell.length_a   1.000
_cell.length_b   1.000
_cell.length_c   1.000
_cell.angle_alpha   90.00
_cell.angle_beta   90.00
_cell.angle_gamma   90.00
#
_symmetry.space_group_name_H-M   'P 1'
#
loop_
_entity.id
_entity.type
_entity.pdbx_description
1 polymer ?
#
loop_
_entity_poly.entity_id
_entity_poly.type
_entity_poly.pdbx_seq_one_letter_code
_entity_poly.pdbx_strand_id
1 'polypeptide(L)'
;MNVPSGIAMIRTTFPDPVERSAAYASYSLAATVGNISGFVVGGILTARTSWRWVHYLCAIMVIPMSVAAWFLLPAHTTPPKSERRSVDIPGVLTLTAGLILFVYAISDAVDAGWASPQVITTLILSVIAFIAFFIIESIVAHPALPPRTWRNKNFTPLFFYALSPYWWCLGCELQLVSIFLNLWQDSPLIAALRCLPIGVAGGVASYLIGRVIPYLPAKWVLVAAQLFTATGSVLFALAGTRERYWAFVFPGMVVGMLGLASAYVGCTTAVMGDARKGEEGVVGAVMYTAYQVGSTIGVASEYILSYPTSIFLAVLVFKSC
;
A
#
# COMPACT_ATOMS: atom_id res chain seq x y z
N MET A 1 -6.96 3.30 11.42
CA MET A 1 -7.52 3.83 10.16
C MET A 1 -7.69 5.34 10.30
N ASN A 2 -6.58 6.10 10.35
CA ASN A 2 -6.58 7.54 10.73
C ASN A 2 -5.84 8.44 9.71
N VAL A 3 -5.32 7.87 8.63
CA VAL A 3 -4.45 8.57 7.67
C VAL A 3 -5.16 9.75 6.99
N PRO A 4 -6.32 9.58 6.33
CA PRO A 4 -7.01 10.70 5.69
C PRO A 4 -7.49 11.75 6.71
N SER A 5 -7.99 11.33 7.87
CA SER A 5 -8.44 12.24 8.93
C SER A 5 -7.30 13.07 9.51
N GLY A 6 -6.11 12.48 9.70
CA GLY A 6 -4.93 13.19 10.19
C GLY A 6 -4.43 14.25 9.20
N ILE A 7 -4.38 13.93 7.91
CA ILE A 7 -3.98 14.88 6.86
C ILE A 7 -4.95 16.06 6.76
N ALA A 8 -6.26 15.79 6.88
CA ALA A 8 -7.29 16.83 6.91
C ALA A 8 -7.15 17.73 8.15
N MET A 9 -6.88 17.15 9.32
CA MET A 9 -6.68 17.90 10.56
C MET A 9 -5.45 18.82 10.47
N ILE A 10 -4.32 18.34 9.92
CA ILE A 10 -3.14 19.18 9.68
C ILE A 10 -3.50 20.40 8.81
N ARG A 11 -4.31 20.21 7.77
CA ARG A 11 -4.76 21.31 6.90
C ARG A 11 -5.58 22.36 7.64
N THR A 12 -6.43 21.94 8.58
CA THR A 12 -7.29 22.86 9.35
C THR A 12 -6.56 23.53 10.50
N THR A 13 -5.58 22.86 11.11
CA THR A 13 -4.84 23.37 12.28
C THR A 13 -3.72 24.32 11.88
N PHE A 14 -3.11 24.16 10.70
CA PHE A 14 -2.02 25.01 10.20
C PHE A 14 -2.47 25.76 8.94
N PRO A 15 -2.98 27.01 9.07
CA PRO A 15 -3.42 27.81 7.93
C PRO A 15 -2.25 28.30 7.07
N ASP A 16 -1.11 28.61 7.70
CA ASP A 16 0.10 29.08 7.02
C ASP A 16 0.67 27.97 6.11
N PRO A 17 0.83 28.23 4.79
CA PRO A 17 1.44 27.29 3.86
C PRO A 17 2.82 26.75 4.30
N VAL A 18 3.65 27.57 4.94
CA VAL A 18 5.02 27.19 5.36
C VAL A 18 4.95 26.23 6.55
N GLU A 19 4.20 26.59 7.60
CA GLU A 19 3.99 25.73 8.77
C GLU A 19 3.28 24.43 8.40
N ARG A 20 2.28 24.49 7.51
CA ARG A 20 1.57 23.30 7.02
C ARG A 20 2.48 22.35 6.25
N SER A 21 3.37 22.89 5.41
CA SER A 21 4.37 22.08 4.70
C SER A 21 5.31 21.39 5.69
N ALA A 22 5.73 22.09 6.75
CA ALA A 22 6.56 21.50 7.80
C ALA A 22 5.80 20.41 8.58
N ALA A 23 4.52 20.61 8.88
CA ALA A 23 3.68 19.62 9.54
C ALA A 23 3.49 18.35 8.68
N TYR A 24 3.27 18.49 7.37
CA TYR A 24 3.21 17.34 6.46
C TYR A 24 4.55 16.61 6.33
N ALA A 25 5.67 17.34 6.36
CA ALA A 25 6.99 16.74 6.38
C ALA A 25 7.21 15.89 7.64
N SER A 26 6.86 16.42 8.83
CA SER A 26 6.92 15.69 10.09
C SER A 26 6.01 14.46 10.11
N TYR A 27 4.80 14.57 9.57
CA TYR A 27 3.88 13.43 9.43
C TYR A 27 4.47 12.30 8.56
N SER A 28 5.06 12.66 7.42
CA SER A 28 5.68 11.70 6.49
C SER A 28 6.96 11.09 7.07
N LEU A 29 7.74 11.87 7.82
CA LEU A 29 8.92 11.39 8.53
C LEU A 29 8.55 10.37 9.59
N ALA A 30 7.48 10.60 10.35
CA ALA A 30 6.99 9.65 11.34
C ALA A 30 6.61 8.29 10.71
N ALA A 31 6.00 8.29 9.52
CA ALA A 31 5.69 7.06 8.79
C ALA A 31 6.97 6.29 8.38
N THR A 32 8.00 7.00 7.91
CA THR A 32 9.28 6.41 7.51
C THR A 32 10.02 5.83 8.73
N VAL A 33 10.08 6.59 9.82
CA VAL A 33 10.69 6.15 11.09
C VAL A 33 9.94 4.94 11.64
N GLY A 34 8.61 4.95 11.58
CA GLY A 34 7.77 3.82 11.99
C GLY A 34 8.04 2.56 11.18
N ASN A 35 8.23 2.67 9.87
CA ASN A 35 8.58 1.54 9.01
C ASN A 35 9.95 0.94 9.37
N ILE A 36 11.00 1.77 9.44
CA ILE A 36 12.37 1.35 9.76
C ILE A 36 12.45 0.75 11.18
N SER A 37 11.92 1.46 12.18
CA SER A 37 11.89 0.98 13.56
C SER A 37 11.04 -0.29 13.70
N GLY A 38 9.96 -0.41 12.93
CA GLY A 38 9.10 -1.59 12.88
C GLY A 38 9.86 -2.85 12.45
N PHE A 39 10.69 -2.77 11.40
CA PHE A 39 11.54 -3.90 11.00
C PHE A 39 12.52 -4.29 12.11
N VAL A 40 13.24 -3.32 12.69
CA VAL A 40 14.24 -3.62 13.72
C VAL A 40 13.61 -4.21 14.97
N VAL A 41 12.58 -3.56 15.51
CA VAL A 41 11.89 -3.99 16.72
C VAL A 41 11.16 -5.32 16.47
N GLY A 42 10.49 -5.46 15.34
CA GLY A 42 9.82 -6.70 14.93
C GLY A 42 10.79 -7.86 14.80
N GLY A 43 11.96 -7.63 14.18
CA GLY A 43 13.03 -8.61 14.05
C GLY A 43 13.61 -9.04 15.40
N ILE A 44 13.87 -8.09 16.30
CA ILE A 44 14.37 -8.38 17.67
C ILE A 44 13.35 -9.18 18.47
N LEU A 45 12.09 -8.74 18.50
CA LEU A 45 11.03 -9.42 19.25
C LEU A 45 10.79 -10.83 18.72
N THR A 46 10.75 -10.99 17.40
CA THR A 46 10.55 -12.32 16.78
C THR A 46 11.74 -13.25 17.04
N ALA A 47 12.97 -12.72 17.06
CA ALA A 47 14.16 -13.53 17.32
C ALA A 47 14.35 -13.92 18.80
N ARG A 48 13.87 -13.10 19.75
CA ARG A 48 14.17 -13.27 21.18
C ARG A 48 12.99 -13.74 22.03
N THR A 49 11.77 -13.47 21.60
CA THR A 49 10.56 -13.80 22.36
C THR A 49 9.59 -14.62 21.51
N SER A 50 8.60 -13.96 20.91
CA SER A 50 7.57 -14.55 20.07
C SER A 50 6.96 -13.47 19.21
N TRP A 51 6.47 -13.84 18.02
CA TRP A 51 5.75 -12.94 17.12
C TRP A 51 4.56 -12.23 17.80
N ARG A 52 3.94 -12.84 18.82
CA ARG A 52 2.81 -12.25 19.56
C ARG A 52 3.17 -10.93 20.24
N TRP A 53 4.43 -10.76 20.66
CA TRP A 53 4.90 -9.54 21.30
C TRP A 53 4.89 -8.32 20.38
N VAL A 54 4.96 -8.51 19.06
CA VAL A 54 4.79 -7.43 18.09
C VAL A 54 3.40 -6.82 18.24
N HIS A 55 2.36 -7.64 18.41
CA HIS A 55 0.99 -7.15 18.62
C HIS A 55 0.79 -6.49 19.99
N TYR A 56 1.39 -7.06 21.05
CA TYR A 56 1.34 -6.42 22.38
C TYR A 56 2.03 -5.05 22.37
N LEU A 57 3.20 -4.93 21.73
CA LEU A 57 3.90 -3.66 21.60
C LEU A 57 3.07 -2.63 20.82
N CYS A 58 2.44 -3.02 19.72
CA CYS A 58 1.50 -2.16 18.99
C CYS A 58 0.35 -1.68 19.89
N ALA A 59 -0.25 -2.57 20.69
CA ALA A 59 -1.31 -2.20 21.63
C ALA A 59 -0.80 -1.22 22.71
N ILE A 60 0.37 -1.50 23.29
CA ILE A 60 1.01 -0.66 24.32
C ILE A 60 1.33 0.74 23.80
N MET A 61 1.65 0.90 22.51
CA MET A 61 1.86 2.24 21.92
C MET A 61 0.54 2.92 21.55
N VAL A 62 -0.39 2.20 20.91
CA VAL A 62 -1.63 2.80 20.39
C VAL A 62 -2.55 3.29 21.50
N ILE A 63 -2.66 2.55 22.62
CA ILE A 63 -3.54 2.94 23.75
C ILE A 63 -3.17 4.32 24.32
N PRO A 64 -1.94 4.56 24.82
CA PRO A 64 -1.58 5.86 25.39
C PRO A 64 -1.60 6.98 24.34
N MET A 65 -1.24 6.70 23.07
CA MET A 65 -1.36 7.69 22.01
C MET A 65 -2.83 8.08 21.75
N SER A 66 -3.75 7.13 21.82
CA SER A 66 -5.19 7.40 21.67
C SER A 66 -5.74 8.20 22.85
N VAL A 67 -5.29 7.89 24.07
CA VAL A 67 -5.62 8.66 25.27
C VAL A 67 -5.06 10.07 25.17
N ALA A 68 -3.79 10.25 24.80
CA ALA A 68 -3.18 11.55 24.61
C ALA A 68 -3.91 12.37 23.52
N ALA A 69 -4.26 11.73 22.40
CA ALA A 69 -5.03 12.36 21.33
C ALA A 69 -6.39 12.87 21.81
N TRP A 70 -7.06 12.13 22.69
CA TRP A 70 -8.34 12.56 23.29
C TRP A 70 -8.23 13.87 24.08
N PHE A 71 -7.10 14.07 24.78
CA PHE A 71 -6.89 15.28 25.60
C PHE A 71 -6.21 16.44 24.85
N LEU A 72 -5.33 16.14 23.90
CA LEU A 72 -4.49 17.13 23.24
C LEU A 72 -5.09 17.66 21.92
N LEU A 73 -5.94 16.89 21.26
CA LEU A 73 -6.54 17.34 20.00
C LEU A 73 -7.67 18.34 20.27
N PRO A 74 -7.72 19.46 19.53
CA PRO A 74 -8.80 20.42 19.69
C PRO A 74 -10.14 19.75 19.38
N ALA A 75 -11.16 20.07 20.19
CA ALA A 75 -12.51 19.57 19.99
C ALA A 75 -12.99 19.88 18.56
N HIS A 76 -13.52 18.87 17.86
CA HIS A 76 -14.05 19.07 16.52
C HIS A 76 -15.13 20.15 16.52
N THR A 77 -14.88 21.25 15.81
CA THR A 77 -15.92 22.20 15.45
C THR A 77 -16.85 21.50 14.48
N THR A 78 -18.02 21.14 14.98
CA THR A 78 -19.00 20.44 14.15
C THR A 78 -19.41 21.36 13.01
N PRO A 79 -19.22 20.99 11.74
CA PRO A 79 -19.58 21.87 10.63
C PRO A 79 -21.10 22.14 10.66
N PRO A 80 -21.54 23.31 10.16
CA PRO A 80 -22.95 23.67 10.09
C PRO A 80 -23.75 22.56 9.41
N LYS A 81 -25.01 22.36 9.83
CA LYS A 81 -25.90 21.32 9.24
C LYS A 81 -25.99 21.41 7.71
N SER A 82 -25.83 22.61 7.14
CA SER A 82 -25.84 22.88 5.69
C SER A 82 -24.64 22.31 4.93
N GLU A 83 -23.53 22.01 5.61
CA GLU A 83 -22.32 21.41 5.01
C GLU A 83 -22.23 19.90 5.24
N ARG A 84 -23.15 19.32 6.01
CA ARG A 84 -23.19 17.88 6.27
C ARG A 84 -23.73 17.15 5.04
N ARG A 85 -22.84 16.57 4.26
CA ARG A 85 -23.22 15.62 3.20
C ARG A 85 -23.73 14.33 3.86
N SER A 86 -24.89 13.83 3.44
CA SER A 86 -25.36 12.53 3.91
C SER A 86 -24.41 11.43 3.43
N VAL A 87 -24.08 10.50 4.31
CA VAL A 87 -23.24 9.35 3.96
C VAL A 87 -24.05 8.40 3.08
N ASP A 88 -23.46 7.97 1.96
CA ASP A 88 -24.02 6.93 1.11
C ASP A 88 -23.85 5.55 1.78
N ILE A 89 -24.70 5.24 2.75
CA ILE A 89 -24.63 3.98 3.49
C ILE A 89 -24.82 2.78 2.56
N PRO A 90 -25.82 2.75 1.65
CA PRO A 90 -25.99 1.62 0.73
C PRO A 90 -24.77 1.42 -0.17
N GLY A 91 -24.24 2.48 -0.79
CA GLY A 91 -23.06 2.40 -1.65
C GLY A 91 -21.82 1.92 -0.87
N VAL A 92 -21.57 2.48 0.31
CA VAL A 92 -20.42 2.09 1.15
C VAL A 92 -20.50 0.62 1.58
N LEU A 93 -21.68 0.14 1.99
CA LEU A 93 -21.86 -1.25 2.40
C LEU A 93 -21.66 -2.20 1.22
N THR A 94 -22.25 -1.90 0.05
CA THR A 94 -22.13 -2.74 -1.14
C THR A 94 -20.68 -2.76 -1.66
N LEU A 95 -19.98 -1.63 -1.68
CA LEU A 95 -18.56 -1.56 -2.04
C LEU A 95 -17.68 -2.36 -1.08
N THR A 96 -17.91 -2.20 0.22
CA THR A 96 -17.16 -2.89 1.26
C THR A 96 -17.36 -4.40 1.15
N ALA A 97 -18.61 -4.85 0.98
CA ALA A 97 -18.92 -6.26 0.77
C ALA A 97 -18.25 -6.81 -0.50
N GLY A 98 -18.32 -6.07 -1.62
CA GLY A 98 -17.67 -6.46 -2.87
C GLY A 98 -16.15 -6.61 -2.75
N LEU A 99 -15.48 -5.67 -2.06
CA LEU A 99 -14.05 -5.72 -1.78
C LEU A 99 -13.67 -6.87 -0.85
N ILE A 100 -14.44 -7.12 0.21
CA ILE A 100 -14.21 -8.24 1.12
C ILE A 100 -14.31 -9.56 0.37
N LEU A 101 -15.37 -9.75 -0.42
CA LEU A 101 -15.56 -10.94 -1.25
C LEU A 101 -14.44 -11.11 -2.28
N PHE A 102 -13.98 -10.01 -2.88
CA PHE A 102 -12.88 -10.02 -3.85
C PHE A 102 -11.57 -10.49 -3.21
N VAL A 103 -11.19 -9.85 -2.10
CA VAL A 103 -9.97 -10.16 -1.35
C VAL A 103 -10.03 -11.58 -0.81
N TYR A 104 -11.19 -12.00 -0.28
CA TYR A 104 -11.40 -13.37 0.17
C TYR A 104 -11.25 -14.38 -0.95
N ALA A 105 -11.88 -14.18 -2.11
CA ALA A 105 -11.77 -15.08 -3.25
C ALA A 105 -10.32 -15.23 -3.73
N ILE A 106 -9.58 -14.13 -3.82
CA ILE A 106 -8.16 -14.16 -4.23
C ILE A 106 -7.29 -14.88 -3.20
N SER A 107 -7.56 -14.66 -1.91
CA SER A 107 -6.78 -15.27 -0.83
C SER A 107 -7.06 -16.77 -0.75
N ASP A 108 -8.32 -17.17 -0.82
CA ASP A 108 -8.76 -18.58 -0.77
C ASP A 108 -8.37 -19.35 -2.04
N ALA A 109 -8.27 -18.67 -3.20
CA ALA A 109 -7.79 -19.26 -4.44
C ALA A 109 -6.37 -19.84 -4.35
N VAL A 110 -5.55 -19.34 -3.41
CA VAL A 110 -4.20 -19.86 -3.16
C VAL A 110 -4.25 -21.28 -2.58
N ASP A 111 -5.14 -21.53 -1.63
CA ASP A 111 -5.21 -22.81 -0.91
C ASP A 111 -6.21 -23.78 -1.55
N ALA A 112 -7.40 -23.30 -1.92
CA ALA A 112 -8.48 -24.10 -2.50
C ALA A 112 -8.33 -24.30 -4.02
N GLY A 113 -7.50 -23.49 -4.68
CA GLY A 113 -7.29 -23.50 -6.12
C GLY A 113 -8.35 -22.71 -6.90
N TRP A 114 -7.93 -22.13 -8.04
CA TRP A 114 -8.78 -21.27 -8.88
C TRP A 114 -10.02 -21.95 -9.48
N ALA A 115 -9.98 -23.27 -9.65
CA ALA A 115 -11.09 -24.05 -10.19
C ALA A 115 -12.12 -24.46 -9.11
N SER A 116 -11.88 -24.12 -7.84
CA SER A 116 -12.77 -24.45 -6.74
C SER A 116 -14.13 -23.76 -6.91
N PRO A 117 -15.25 -24.49 -6.78
CA PRO A 117 -16.60 -23.92 -6.84
C PRO A 117 -16.81 -22.77 -5.86
N GLN A 118 -16.18 -22.84 -4.67
CA GLN A 118 -16.22 -21.80 -3.65
C GLN A 118 -15.60 -20.51 -4.18
N VAL A 119 -14.36 -20.56 -4.67
CA VAL A 119 -13.62 -19.42 -5.22
C VAL A 119 -14.38 -18.77 -6.38
N ILE A 120 -14.89 -19.58 -7.31
CA ILE A 120 -15.66 -19.09 -8.46
C ILE A 120 -16.95 -18.40 -7.99
N THR A 121 -17.67 -19.00 -7.04
CA THR A 121 -18.92 -18.43 -6.51
C THR A 121 -18.65 -17.10 -5.81
N THR A 122 -17.62 -17.03 -4.95
CA THR A 122 -17.26 -15.80 -4.24
C THR A 122 -16.80 -14.70 -5.21
N LEU A 123 -16.07 -15.06 -6.28
CA LEU A 123 -15.67 -14.12 -7.32
C LEU A 123 -16.87 -13.56 -8.08
N ILE A 124 -17.82 -14.42 -8.47
CA ILE A 124 -19.07 -13.99 -9.12
C ILE A 124 -19.86 -13.06 -8.21
N LEU A 125 -20.00 -13.39 -6.92
CA LEU A 125 -20.68 -12.54 -5.94
C LEU A 125 -19.98 -11.18 -5.76
N SER A 126 -18.65 -11.16 -5.78
CA SER A 126 -17.88 -9.91 -5.76
C SER A 126 -18.16 -9.04 -6.99
N VAL A 127 -18.17 -9.63 -8.19
CA VAL A 127 -18.50 -8.90 -9.43
C VAL A 127 -19.94 -8.36 -9.38
N ILE A 128 -20.90 -9.16 -8.92
CA ILE A 128 -22.29 -8.72 -8.73
C ILE A 128 -22.37 -7.56 -7.74
N ALA A 129 -21.64 -7.62 -6.62
CA ALA A 129 -21.59 -6.54 -5.64
C ALA A 129 -20.98 -5.27 -6.24
N PHE A 130 -19.92 -5.35 -7.03
CA PHE A 130 -19.38 -4.18 -7.73
C PHE A 130 -20.37 -3.58 -8.74
N ILE A 131 -21.08 -4.41 -9.52
CA ILE A 131 -22.11 -3.93 -10.44
C ILE A 131 -23.25 -3.25 -9.65
N ALA A 132 -23.71 -3.87 -8.56
CA ALA A 132 -24.74 -3.31 -7.69
C ALA A 132 -24.29 -1.97 -7.09
N PHE A 133 -23.01 -1.85 -6.69
CA PHE A 133 -22.43 -0.59 -6.25
C PHE A 133 -22.55 0.51 -7.32
N PHE A 134 -22.12 0.26 -8.56
CA PHE A 134 -22.25 1.25 -9.64
C PHE A 134 -23.71 1.64 -9.93
N ILE A 135 -24.66 0.69 -9.82
CA ILE A 135 -26.09 0.97 -9.98
C ILE A 135 -26.59 1.85 -8.84
N ILE A 136 -26.30 1.50 -7.58
CA ILE A 136 -26.70 2.28 -6.40
C ILE A 136 -26.11 3.69 -6.47
N GLU A 137 -24.82 3.81 -6.79
CA GLU A 137 -24.11 5.08 -6.95
C GLU A 137 -24.76 6.00 -7.99
N SER A 138 -25.37 5.42 -9.04
CA SER A 138 -26.05 6.17 -10.10
C SER A 138 -27.42 6.69 -9.69
N ILE A 139 -28.02 6.13 -8.64
CA ILE A 139 -29.38 6.43 -8.16
C ILE A 139 -29.36 7.34 -6.92
N VAL A 140 -28.35 7.20 -6.06
CA VAL A 140 -28.27 7.94 -4.79
C VAL A 140 -28.01 9.43 -5.01
N ALA A 141 -28.71 10.29 -4.24
CA ALA A 141 -28.61 11.74 -4.35
C ALA A 141 -27.23 12.32 -3.94
N HIS A 142 -26.53 11.63 -3.05
CA HIS A 142 -25.19 11.99 -2.57
C HIS A 142 -24.24 10.80 -2.72
N PRO A 143 -23.80 10.46 -3.95
CA PRO A 143 -22.93 9.32 -4.19
C PRO A 143 -21.61 9.49 -3.44
N ALA A 144 -21.07 8.39 -2.92
CA ALA A 144 -19.75 8.33 -2.31
C ALA A 144 -18.69 8.84 -3.28
N LEU A 145 -18.57 8.21 -4.45
CA LEU A 145 -17.76 8.63 -5.58
C LEU A 145 -18.66 9.11 -6.75
N PRO A 146 -18.70 10.43 -7.03
CA PRO A 146 -19.50 10.99 -8.10
C PRO A 146 -19.24 10.28 -9.45
N PRO A 147 -20.27 9.83 -10.18
CA PRO A 147 -20.11 9.11 -11.46
C PRO A 147 -19.30 9.87 -12.51
N ARG A 148 -19.29 11.21 -12.42
CA ARG A 148 -18.46 12.09 -13.25
C ARG A 148 -16.95 11.85 -13.10
N THR A 149 -16.49 11.38 -11.95
CA THR A 149 -15.07 11.11 -11.68
C THR A 149 -14.57 10.00 -12.60
N TRP A 150 -15.36 8.95 -12.81
CA TRP A 150 -15.09 7.89 -13.78
C TRP A 150 -15.14 8.35 -15.25
N ARG A 151 -15.86 9.43 -15.54
CA ARG A 151 -15.93 10.02 -16.89
C ARG A 151 -14.67 10.83 -17.24
N ASN A 152 -13.85 11.18 -16.25
CA ASN A 152 -12.55 11.79 -16.51
C ASN A 152 -11.62 10.74 -17.16
N LYS A 153 -11.11 11.07 -18.36
CA LYS A 153 -10.22 10.19 -19.14
C LYS A 153 -8.96 9.78 -18.37
N ASN A 154 -8.50 10.58 -17.42
CA ASN A 154 -7.31 10.30 -16.64
C ASN A 154 -7.59 9.40 -15.41
N PHE A 155 -8.80 9.44 -14.85
CA PHE A 155 -9.08 8.80 -13.57
C PHE A 155 -9.01 7.28 -13.65
N THR A 156 -9.68 6.66 -14.63
CA THR A 156 -9.71 5.20 -14.76
C THR A 156 -8.32 4.60 -15.01
N PRO A 157 -7.48 5.13 -15.92
CA PRO A 157 -6.10 4.66 -16.07
C PRO A 157 -5.27 4.84 -14.79
N LEU A 158 -5.42 5.96 -14.09
CA LEU A 158 -4.69 6.22 -12.84
C LEU A 158 -5.16 5.31 -11.70
N PHE A 159 -6.46 4.96 -11.64
CA PHE A 159 -6.98 3.97 -10.71
C PHE A 159 -6.30 2.61 -10.89
N PHE A 160 -6.25 2.11 -12.14
CA PHE A 160 -5.57 0.84 -12.42
C PHE A 160 -4.05 0.93 -12.21
N TYR A 161 -3.45 2.06 -12.55
CA TYR A 161 -2.04 2.32 -12.27
C TYR A 161 -1.74 2.27 -10.76
N ALA A 162 -2.63 2.79 -9.92
CA ALA A 162 -2.46 2.82 -8.46
C ALA A 162 -2.39 1.42 -7.83
N LEU A 163 -2.85 0.35 -8.50
CA LEU A 163 -2.64 -1.01 -7.98
C LEU A 163 -1.15 -1.40 -8.00
N SER A 164 -0.41 -0.91 -9.00
CA SER A 164 0.94 -1.40 -9.31
C SER A 164 2.01 -1.15 -8.23
N PRO A 165 2.08 -0.01 -7.52
CA PRO A 165 3.22 0.25 -6.63
C PRO A 165 3.16 -0.65 -5.40
N TYR A 166 1.96 -0.87 -4.86
CA TYR A 166 1.75 -1.68 -3.67
C TYR A 166 1.70 -3.17 -3.98
N TRP A 167 1.28 -3.55 -5.20
CA TRP A 167 1.52 -4.90 -5.72
C TRP A 167 3.01 -5.20 -5.68
N TRP A 168 3.83 -4.37 -6.33
CA TRP A 168 5.28 -4.59 -6.37
C TRP A 168 5.91 -4.62 -4.99
N CYS A 169 5.53 -3.67 -4.11
CA CYS A 169 6.06 -3.57 -2.75
C CYS A 169 5.91 -4.87 -1.99
N LEU A 170 4.66 -5.31 -1.76
CA LEU A 170 4.42 -6.46 -0.90
C LEU A 170 4.81 -7.77 -1.58
N GLY A 171 4.62 -7.86 -2.90
CA GLY A 171 5.04 -9.05 -3.65
C GLY A 171 6.56 -9.26 -3.62
N CYS A 172 7.37 -8.20 -3.73
CA CYS A 172 8.83 -8.33 -3.65
C CYS A 172 9.33 -8.45 -2.22
N GLU A 173 8.74 -7.70 -1.28
CA GLU A 173 9.18 -7.66 0.11
C GLU A 173 9.01 -9.01 0.80
N LEU A 174 7.84 -9.64 0.67
CA LEU A 174 7.60 -10.97 1.24
C LEU A 174 8.52 -12.03 0.62
N GLN A 175 8.72 -11.98 -0.71
CA GLN A 175 9.64 -12.88 -1.39
C GLN A 175 11.07 -12.74 -0.87
N LEU A 176 11.54 -11.51 -0.66
CA LEU A 176 12.88 -11.24 -0.12
C LEU A 176 13.00 -11.72 1.32
N VAL A 177 11.99 -11.49 2.17
CA VAL A 177 11.94 -12.01 3.53
C VAL A 177 11.98 -13.55 3.54
N SER A 178 11.20 -14.19 2.67
CA SER A 178 11.18 -15.64 2.49
C SER A 178 12.54 -16.16 2.04
N ILE A 179 13.20 -15.51 1.09
CA ILE A 179 14.58 -15.85 0.67
C ILE A 179 15.55 -15.71 1.84
N PHE A 180 15.50 -14.63 2.61
CA PHE A 180 16.43 -14.41 3.72
C PHE A 180 16.24 -15.46 4.82
N LEU A 181 15.00 -15.74 5.21
CA LEU A 181 14.69 -16.70 6.29
C LEU A 181 14.81 -18.15 5.84
N ASN A 182 14.17 -18.53 4.72
CA ASN A 182 14.02 -19.93 4.31
C ASN A 182 15.15 -20.41 3.40
N LEU A 183 15.65 -19.56 2.48
CA LEU A 183 16.70 -19.99 1.54
C LEU A 183 18.10 -19.72 2.09
N TRP A 184 18.33 -18.53 2.62
CA TRP A 184 19.64 -18.14 3.17
C TRP A 184 19.81 -18.51 4.64
N GLN A 185 18.74 -18.99 5.29
CA GLN A 185 18.74 -19.42 6.69
C GLN A 185 19.28 -18.32 7.62
N ASP A 186 19.04 -17.05 7.25
CA ASP A 186 19.41 -15.91 8.09
C ASP A 186 18.48 -15.84 9.30
N SER A 187 19.02 -15.39 10.43
CA SER A 187 18.19 -15.14 11.62
C SER A 187 17.18 -14.02 11.35
N PRO A 188 16.03 -13.99 12.05
CA PRO A 188 15.02 -12.94 11.86
C PRO A 188 15.56 -11.51 12.02
N LEU A 189 16.57 -11.34 12.87
CA LEU A 189 17.27 -10.07 13.05
C LEU A 189 18.07 -9.68 11.80
N ILE A 190 18.83 -10.61 11.21
CA ILE A 190 19.62 -10.34 10.00
C ILE A 190 18.69 -10.07 8.82
N ALA A 191 17.61 -10.84 8.66
CA ALA A 191 16.62 -10.60 7.62
C ALA A 191 16.00 -9.20 7.74
N ALA A 192 15.61 -8.79 8.95
CA ALA A 192 15.11 -7.44 9.20
C ALA A 192 16.13 -6.35 8.86
N LEU A 193 17.40 -6.53 9.23
CA LEU A 193 18.48 -5.60 8.88
C LEU A 193 18.69 -5.50 7.37
N ARG A 194 18.59 -6.61 6.63
CA ARG A 194 18.68 -6.61 5.16
C ARG A 194 17.50 -5.92 4.48
N CYS A 195 16.34 -5.82 5.14
CA CYS A 195 15.16 -5.08 4.66
C CYS A 195 15.18 -3.59 4.99
N LEU A 196 16.07 -3.11 5.86
CA LEU A 196 16.20 -1.68 6.17
C LEU A 196 16.34 -0.74 4.95
N PRO A 197 17.08 -1.12 3.88
CA PRO A 197 17.17 -0.30 2.68
C PRO A 197 15.81 0.02 2.06
N ILE A 198 14.80 -0.83 2.22
CA ILE A 198 13.43 -0.58 1.72
C ILE A 198 12.86 0.69 2.36
N GLY A 199 12.85 0.75 3.69
CA GLY A 199 12.30 1.90 4.41
C GLY A 199 13.11 3.18 4.19
N VAL A 200 14.44 3.08 4.22
CA VAL A 200 15.33 4.23 4.02
C VAL A 200 15.21 4.76 2.59
N ALA A 201 15.30 3.89 1.57
CA ALA A 201 15.19 4.30 0.18
C ALA A 201 13.79 4.84 -0.13
N GLY A 202 12.72 4.22 0.38
CA GLY A 202 11.35 4.71 0.20
C GLY A 202 11.13 6.11 0.79
N GLY A 203 11.65 6.36 2.01
CA GLY A 203 11.58 7.67 2.64
C GLY A 203 12.36 8.75 1.89
N VAL A 204 13.62 8.47 1.54
CA VAL A 204 14.47 9.38 0.77
C VAL A 204 13.87 9.64 -0.62
N ALA A 205 13.40 8.60 -1.31
CA ALA A 205 12.77 8.71 -2.61
C ALA A 205 11.51 9.57 -2.56
N SER A 206 10.64 9.36 -1.57
CA SER A 206 9.41 10.13 -1.38
C SER A 206 9.70 11.63 -1.17
N TYR A 207 10.75 11.93 -0.39
CA TYR A 207 11.20 13.29 -0.18
C TYR A 207 11.76 13.93 -1.45
N LEU A 208 12.62 13.22 -2.18
CA LEU A 208 13.22 13.70 -3.42
C LEU A 208 12.16 13.95 -4.49
N ILE A 209 11.27 12.97 -4.74
CA ILE A 209 10.24 13.14 -5.77
C ILE A 209 9.26 14.25 -5.38
N GLY A 210 8.91 14.40 -4.10
CA GLY A 210 8.05 15.50 -3.63
C GLY A 210 8.58 16.88 -3.98
N ARG A 211 9.90 17.06 -4.09
CA ARG A 211 10.52 18.32 -4.52
C ARG A 211 10.57 18.49 -6.03
N VAL A 212 10.74 17.41 -6.78
CA VAL A 212 10.95 17.45 -8.23
C VAL A 212 9.62 17.41 -8.99
N ILE A 213 8.59 16.81 -8.42
CA ILE A 213 7.29 16.59 -9.09
C ILE A 213 6.57 17.84 -9.58
N PRO A 214 6.65 19.02 -8.92
CA PRO A 214 6.00 20.22 -9.44
C PRO A 214 6.60 20.71 -10.77
N TYR A 215 7.84 20.31 -11.08
CA TYR A 215 8.57 20.74 -12.26
C TYR A 215 8.51 19.72 -13.40
N LEU A 216 7.97 18.52 -13.16
CA LEU A 216 7.92 17.45 -14.13
C LEU A 216 6.49 17.16 -14.59
N PRO A 217 6.28 16.92 -15.89
CA PRO A 217 5.00 16.42 -16.39
C PRO A 217 4.67 15.04 -15.80
N ALA A 218 3.49 14.92 -15.17
CA ALA A 218 3.05 13.72 -14.46
C ALA A 218 3.20 12.43 -15.28
N LYS A 219 2.82 12.45 -16.57
CA LYS A 219 2.95 11.29 -17.47
C LYS A 219 4.35 10.68 -17.48
N TRP A 220 5.38 11.52 -17.58
CA TRP A 220 6.76 11.06 -17.66
C TRP A 220 7.28 10.56 -16.31
N VAL A 221 6.82 11.15 -15.21
CA VAL A 221 7.10 10.65 -13.85
C VAL A 221 6.55 9.24 -13.68
N LEU A 222 5.30 8.99 -14.10
CA LEU A 222 4.68 7.66 -13.97
C LEU A 222 5.38 6.59 -14.84
N VAL A 223 5.77 6.95 -16.07
CA VAL A 223 6.52 6.02 -16.94
C VAL A 223 7.90 5.71 -16.35
N ALA A 224 8.65 6.74 -15.93
CA ALA A 224 9.95 6.55 -15.30
C ALA A 224 9.85 5.72 -14.01
N ALA A 225 8.80 5.95 -13.21
CA ALA A 225 8.55 5.19 -12.00
C ALA A 225 8.40 3.68 -12.28
N GLN A 226 7.62 3.31 -13.30
CA GLN A 226 7.48 1.89 -13.70
C GLN A 226 8.78 1.30 -14.24
N LEU A 227 9.58 2.08 -14.98
CA LEU A 227 10.89 1.63 -15.45
C LEU A 227 11.84 1.35 -14.28
N PHE A 228 11.86 2.20 -13.25
CA PHE A 228 12.65 1.97 -12.04
C PHE A 228 12.16 0.74 -11.27
N THR A 229 10.85 0.60 -11.08
CA THR A 229 10.24 -0.58 -10.45
C THR A 229 10.59 -1.87 -11.21
N ALA A 230 10.47 -1.86 -12.54
CA ALA A 230 10.84 -2.99 -13.39
C ALA A 230 12.35 -3.30 -13.32
N THR A 231 13.20 -2.27 -13.29
CA THR A 231 14.65 -2.43 -13.14
C THR A 231 14.99 -3.07 -11.79
N GLY A 232 14.32 -2.65 -10.71
CA GLY A 232 14.44 -3.28 -9.39
C GLY A 232 14.08 -4.77 -9.43
N SER A 233 12.97 -5.12 -10.07
CA SER A 233 12.57 -6.54 -10.25
C SER A 233 13.58 -7.34 -11.07
N VAL A 234 14.13 -6.77 -12.15
CA VAL A 234 15.17 -7.43 -12.96
C VAL A 234 16.44 -7.65 -12.14
N LEU A 235 16.85 -6.66 -11.34
CA LEU A 235 17.99 -6.81 -10.45
C LEU A 235 17.77 -7.93 -9.43
N PHE A 236 16.57 -8.06 -8.85
CA PHE A 236 16.23 -9.18 -7.97
C PHE A 236 16.32 -10.53 -8.71
N ALA A 237 15.84 -10.62 -9.95
CA ALA A 237 15.93 -11.84 -10.74
C ALA A 237 17.37 -12.26 -11.06
N LEU A 238 18.30 -11.29 -11.20
CA LEU A 238 19.71 -11.54 -11.49
C LEU A 238 20.58 -11.84 -10.26
N ALA A 239 20.05 -11.64 -9.05
CA ALA A 239 20.81 -11.81 -7.81
C ALA A 239 21.33 -13.24 -7.66
N GLY A 240 20.48 -14.26 -7.84
CA GLY A 240 20.84 -15.70 -7.91
C GLY A 240 21.46 -16.33 -6.65
N THR A 241 22.44 -15.68 -6.01
CA THR A 241 23.20 -16.18 -4.86
C THR A 241 23.32 -15.13 -3.75
N ARG A 242 23.65 -15.60 -2.53
CA ARG A 242 23.82 -14.75 -1.34
C ARG A 242 24.94 -13.71 -1.48
N GLU A 243 26.02 -14.05 -2.17
CA GLU A 243 27.20 -13.18 -2.36
C GLU A 243 26.89 -11.95 -3.22
N ARG A 244 25.89 -12.07 -4.09
CA ARG A 244 25.43 -11.03 -5.01
C ARG A 244 24.45 -10.04 -4.36
N TYR A 245 24.25 -10.12 -3.04
CA TYR A 245 23.37 -9.20 -2.30
C TYR A 245 23.72 -7.73 -2.58
N TRP A 246 24.99 -7.34 -2.43
CA TRP A 246 25.42 -5.94 -2.61
C TRP A 246 25.40 -5.48 -4.07
N ALA A 247 25.54 -6.41 -5.01
CA ALA A 247 25.57 -6.10 -6.44
C ALA A 247 24.17 -5.98 -7.06
N PHE A 248 23.20 -6.75 -6.55
CA PHE A 248 21.88 -6.89 -7.19
C PHE A 248 20.72 -6.64 -6.23
N VAL A 249 20.70 -7.25 -5.05
CA VAL A 249 19.57 -7.13 -4.11
C VAL A 249 19.50 -5.74 -3.50
N PHE A 250 20.61 -5.23 -2.95
CA PHE A 250 20.64 -3.90 -2.35
C PHE A 250 20.33 -2.79 -3.38
N PRO A 251 20.98 -2.73 -4.56
CA PRO A 251 20.62 -1.76 -5.59
C PRO A 251 19.20 -1.95 -6.10
N GLY A 252 18.71 -3.20 -6.21
CA GLY A 252 17.34 -3.51 -6.59
C GLY A 252 16.30 -2.94 -5.62
N MET A 253 16.54 -3.04 -4.31
CA MET A 253 15.70 -2.42 -3.28
C MET A 253 15.66 -0.90 -3.44
N VAL A 254 16.83 -0.27 -3.62
CA VAL A 254 16.93 1.19 -3.73
C VAL A 254 16.24 1.70 -5.00
N VAL A 255 16.56 1.12 -6.16
CA VAL A 255 16.00 1.51 -7.45
C VAL A 255 14.50 1.22 -7.52
N GLY A 256 14.08 0.06 -7.02
CA GLY A 256 12.67 -0.30 -6.97
C GLY A 256 11.86 0.63 -6.06
N MET A 257 12.39 1.00 -4.89
CA MET A 257 11.73 1.94 -3.97
C MET A 257 11.69 3.37 -4.51
N LEU A 258 12.69 3.78 -5.30
CA LEU A 258 12.63 5.03 -6.06
C LEU A 258 11.47 5.01 -7.07
N GLY A 259 11.29 3.89 -7.77
CA GLY A 259 10.14 3.66 -8.66
C GLY A 259 8.81 3.70 -7.92
N LEU A 260 8.68 2.94 -6.83
CA LEU A 260 7.47 2.90 -6.00
C LEU A 260 7.08 4.28 -5.47
N ALA A 261 8.02 5.00 -4.85
CA ALA A 261 7.75 6.31 -4.28
C ALA A 261 7.33 7.31 -5.36
N SER A 262 7.99 7.26 -6.52
CA SER A 262 7.65 8.13 -7.65
C SER A 262 6.28 7.81 -8.24
N ALA A 263 5.93 6.52 -8.33
CA ALA A 263 4.63 6.08 -8.78
C ALA A 263 3.53 6.50 -7.81
N TYR A 264 3.75 6.29 -6.51
CA TYR A 264 2.79 6.62 -5.46
C TYR A 264 2.53 8.13 -5.36
N VAL A 265 3.59 8.94 -5.26
CA VAL A 265 3.46 10.40 -5.17
C VAL A 265 2.89 10.96 -6.48
N GLY A 266 3.41 10.53 -7.64
CA GLY A 266 2.94 11.01 -8.94
C GLY A 266 1.51 10.67 -9.25
N CYS A 267 1.08 9.44 -8.96
CA CYS A 267 -0.30 9.04 -9.20
C CYS A 267 -1.24 9.79 -8.25
N THR A 268 -0.87 9.90 -6.97
CA THR A 268 -1.67 10.64 -5.98
C THR A 268 -1.80 12.11 -6.35
N THR A 269 -0.72 12.78 -6.75
CA THR A 269 -0.76 14.18 -7.18
C THR A 269 -1.58 14.37 -8.46
N ALA A 270 -1.44 13.48 -9.45
CA ALA A 270 -2.21 13.57 -10.70
C ALA A 270 -3.72 13.40 -10.47
N VAL A 271 -4.10 12.43 -9.65
CA VAL A 271 -5.51 12.16 -9.34
C VAL A 271 -6.13 13.27 -8.48
N MET A 272 -5.38 13.77 -7.50
CA MET A 272 -5.84 14.87 -6.63
C MET A 272 -5.92 16.21 -7.37
N GLY A 273 -5.02 16.46 -8.33
CA GLY A 273 -5.06 17.67 -9.16
C GLY A 273 -6.31 17.77 -10.04
N ASP A 274 -6.84 16.62 -10.47
CA ASP A 274 -8.08 16.53 -11.24
C ASP A 274 -9.35 16.53 -10.37
N ALA A 275 -9.21 16.41 -9.04
CA ALA A 275 -10.35 16.37 -8.12
C ALA A 275 -10.92 17.77 -7.86
N ARG A 276 -12.25 17.89 -7.78
CA ARG A 276 -12.91 19.14 -7.39
C ARG A 276 -12.72 19.40 -5.89
N LYS A 277 -12.70 20.69 -5.51
CA LYS A 277 -12.69 21.13 -4.11
C LYS A 277 -13.85 20.47 -3.35
N GLY A 278 -13.53 19.77 -2.26
CA GLY A 278 -14.48 19.02 -1.43
C GLY A 278 -14.66 17.54 -1.80
N GLU A 279 -14.06 17.07 -2.90
CA GLU A 279 -14.10 15.65 -3.33
C GLU A 279 -12.74 14.93 -3.15
N GLU A 280 -11.68 15.70 -2.88
CA GLU A 280 -10.30 15.21 -2.62
C GLU A 280 -10.26 14.06 -1.60
N GLY A 281 -11.04 14.14 -0.52
CA GLY A 281 -11.08 13.11 0.52
C GLY A 281 -11.62 11.77 0.04
N VAL A 282 -12.69 11.78 -0.77
CA VAL A 282 -13.27 10.57 -1.35
C VAL A 282 -12.33 10.02 -2.43
N VAL A 283 -11.87 10.87 -3.33
CA VAL A 283 -10.96 10.49 -4.40
C VAL A 283 -9.68 9.86 -3.84
N GLY A 284 -9.12 10.44 -2.77
CA GLY A 284 -7.99 9.87 -2.03
C GLY A 284 -8.30 8.55 -1.36
N ALA A 285 -9.48 8.40 -0.75
CA ALA A 285 -9.90 7.14 -0.15
C ALA A 285 -9.96 6.01 -1.19
N VAL A 286 -10.54 6.28 -2.37
CA VAL A 286 -10.63 5.31 -3.47
C VAL A 286 -9.25 4.96 -4.03
N MET A 287 -8.34 5.94 -4.14
CA MET A 287 -6.94 5.66 -4.50
C MET A 287 -6.23 4.80 -3.45
N TYR A 288 -6.47 5.07 -2.16
CA TYR A 288 -5.90 4.25 -1.10
C TYR A 288 -6.43 2.82 -1.12
N THR A 289 -7.71 2.63 -1.41
CA THR A 289 -8.30 1.31 -1.65
C THR A 289 -7.63 0.62 -2.84
N ALA A 290 -7.39 1.33 -3.95
CA ALA A 290 -6.70 0.79 -5.12
C ALA A 290 -5.28 0.30 -4.78
N TYR A 291 -4.50 1.08 -4.01
CA TYR A 291 -3.19 0.64 -3.51
C TYR A 291 -3.30 -0.63 -2.67
N GLN A 292 -4.28 -0.73 -1.77
CA GLN A 292 -4.45 -1.91 -0.91
C GLN A 292 -4.97 -3.14 -1.65
N VAL A 293 -5.83 -2.97 -2.65
CA VAL A 293 -6.21 -4.08 -3.53
C VAL A 293 -4.99 -4.58 -4.30
N GLY A 294 -4.15 -3.66 -4.78
CA GLY A 294 -2.86 -3.99 -5.39
C GLY A 294 -1.96 -4.81 -4.47
N SER A 295 -1.86 -4.42 -3.19
CA SER A 295 -1.05 -5.16 -2.20
C SER A 295 -1.55 -6.59 -2.00
N THR A 296 -2.87 -6.80 -1.87
CA THR A 296 -3.47 -8.14 -1.78
C THR A 296 -3.14 -9.00 -3.00
N ILE A 297 -3.29 -8.44 -4.21
CA ILE A 297 -2.98 -9.16 -5.45
C ILE A 297 -1.50 -9.54 -5.48
N GLY A 298 -0.61 -8.63 -5.08
CA GLY A 298 0.84 -8.87 -5.00
C GLY A 298 1.18 -10.07 -4.12
N VAL A 299 0.63 -10.09 -2.90
CA VAL A 299 0.79 -11.21 -1.96
C VAL A 299 0.28 -12.52 -2.57
N ALA A 300 -0.94 -12.54 -3.12
CA ALA A 300 -1.52 -13.75 -3.70
C ALA A 300 -0.71 -14.29 -4.90
N SER A 301 -0.20 -13.40 -5.75
CA SER A 301 0.65 -13.80 -6.88
C SER A 301 1.98 -14.43 -6.45
N GLU A 302 2.58 -13.97 -5.35
CA GLU A 302 3.79 -14.59 -4.78
C GLU A 302 3.53 -16.02 -4.30
N TYR A 303 2.41 -16.25 -3.59
CA TYR A 303 2.06 -17.60 -3.14
C TYR A 303 1.93 -18.58 -4.31
N ILE A 304 1.27 -18.16 -5.40
CA ILE A 304 1.13 -18.97 -6.62
C ILE A 304 2.48 -19.27 -7.26
N LEU A 305 3.42 -18.31 -7.26
CA LEU A 305 4.77 -18.52 -7.78
C LEU A 305 5.61 -19.42 -6.88
N SER A 306 5.42 -19.34 -5.57
CA SER A 306 6.16 -20.10 -4.56
C SER A 306 5.76 -21.59 -4.52
N TYR A 307 4.48 -21.92 -4.74
CA TYR A 307 3.94 -23.28 -4.73
C TYR A 307 4.59 -24.26 -5.75
N PRO A 308 4.87 -23.89 -7.02
CA PRO A 308 5.61 -24.74 -7.94
C PRO A 308 7.12 -24.72 -7.70
N THR A 309 7.69 -23.66 -7.12
CA THR A 309 9.14 -23.61 -6.80
C THR A 309 9.56 -24.47 -5.63
N SER A 310 8.68 -24.84 -4.69
CA SER A 310 9.04 -25.84 -3.68
C SER A 310 9.31 -27.21 -4.33
N ILE A 311 8.58 -27.56 -5.39
CA ILE A 311 8.83 -28.76 -6.21
C ILE A 311 10.05 -28.55 -7.12
N PHE A 312 10.21 -27.38 -7.75
CA PHE A 312 11.35 -27.11 -8.63
C PHE A 312 12.70 -27.01 -7.89
N LEU A 313 12.73 -26.40 -6.70
CA LEU A 313 13.90 -26.37 -5.82
C LEU A 313 14.16 -27.75 -5.19
N ALA A 314 13.11 -28.50 -4.82
CA ALA A 314 13.29 -29.89 -4.37
C ALA A 314 13.88 -30.77 -5.49
N VAL A 315 13.46 -30.61 -6.74
CA VAL A 315 13.99 -31.37 -7.89
C VAL A 315 15.43 -30.95 -8.27
N LEU A 316 15.81 -29.68 -8.08
CA LEU A 316 17.19 -29.22 -8.30
C LEU A 316 18.14 -29.64 -7.16
N VAL A 317 17.65 -29.68 -5.92
CA VAL A 317 18.44 -30.16 -4.76
C VAL A 317 18.60 -31.69 -4.78
N PHE A 318 17.61 -32.46 -5.24
CA PHE A 318 17.73 -33.92 -5.35
C PHE A 318 18.44 -34.44 -6.60
N LYS A 319 18.74 -33.58 -7.59
CA LYS A 319 19.59 -33.96 -8.74
C LYS A 319 21.08 -33.69 -8.53
N SER A 320 21.47 -33.17 -7.37
CA SER A 320 22.86 -32.85 -7.03
C SER A 320 23.43 -33.66 -5.86
N CYS A 321 22.73 -34.74 -5.44
CA CYS A 321 23.23 -35.76 -4.52
C CYS A 321 23.35 -37.10 -5.22
#